data_AF-A0A7G5FDG5-F1
#
_entry.id   AF-A0A7G5FDG5-F1
#
_cell.length_a   1.000
_cell.length_b   1.000
_cell.length_c   1.000
_cell.angle_alpha   90.00
_cell.angle_beta   90.00
_cell.angle_gamma   90.00
#
_symmetry.space_group_name_H-M   'P 1'
#
loop_
_entity.id
_entity.type
_entity.pdbx_description
1 polymer ?
#
loop_
_entity_poly.entity_id
_entity_poly.type
_entity_poly.pdbx_seq_one_letter_code
_entity_poly.pdbx_strand_id
1 'polypeptide(L)'
;MPEVTKRRIVTWGGSTPERIGNRTAVAESKVEISFPNSETKDRCLAALDSSDRRLAMGPKTGGYDWQAVSEEALSDGSFIIRFGVAWYDSEFYREKRDVFFGNEHRELFASFGIDPSEVIVSHWEKVA
;
A
#
# COMPACT_ATOMS: atom_id res chain seq x y z
N MET A 1 -22.09 4.21 -7.23
CA MET A 1 -20.67 3.84 -7.31
C MET A 1 -20.41 3.35 -8.72
N PRO A 2 -19.36 3.83 -9.40
CA PRO A 2 -19.03 3.37 -10.74
C PRO A 2 -18.65 1.87 -10.72
N GLU A 3 -18.88 1.20 -11.84
CA GLU A 3 -18.62 -0.23 -11.96
C GLU A 3 -17.14 -0.49 -12.27
N VAL A 4 -16.58 -1.57 -11.70
CA VAL A 4 -15.23 -2.01 -12.02
C VAL A 4 -15.23 -2.65 -13.41
N THR A 5 -14.55 -2.02 -14.36
CA THR A 5 -14.43 -2.53 -15.74
C THR A 5 -13.23 -3.44 -15.92
N LYS A 6 -12.18 -3.25 -15.11
CA LYS A 6 -10.95 -4.05 -15.16
C LYS A 6 -10.30 -4.08 -13.79
N ARG A 7 -9.81 -5.27 -13.39
CA ARG A 7 -8.96 -5.46 -12.20
C ARG A 7 -7.69 -6.20 -12.61
N ARG A 8 -6.53 -5.77 -12.11
CA ARG A 8 -5.27 -6.51 -12.27
C ARG A 8 -4.35 -6.33 -11.08
N ILE A 9 -3.49 -7.32 -10.86
CA ILE A 9 -2.33 -7.18 -9.99
C ILE A 9 -1.25 -6.42 -10.76
N VAL A 10 -0.70 -5.37 -10.16
CA VAL A 10 0.37 -4.54 -10.71
C VAL A 10 1.73 -5.09 -10.28
N THR A 11 1.87 -5.44 -9.00
CA THR A 11 3.06 -6.09 -8.44
C THR A 11 2.67 -6.99 -7.29
N TRP A 12 3.42 -8.06 -7.08
CA TRP A 12 3.28 -8.93 -5.91
C TRP A 12 3.98 -8.34 -4.67
N GLY A 13 4.87 -7.36 -4.84
CA GLY A 13 5.63 -6.75 -3.75
C GLY A 13 6.33 -7.80 -2.88
N GLY A 14 6.19 -7.68 -1.57
CA GLY A 14 6.65 -8.66 -0.58
C GLY A 14 5.73 -9.86 -0.36
N SER A 15 4.63 -10.03 -1.12
CA SER A 15 3.77 -11.22 -1.03
C SER A 15 4.37 -12.48 -1.65
N THR A 16 5.64 -12.48 -2.08
CA THR A 16 6.29 -13.67 -2.61
C THR A 16 6.84 -14.56 -1.47
N PRO A 17 6.89 -15.89 -1.65
CA PRO A 17 7.45 -16.80 -0.64
C PRO A 17 8.89 -16.44 -0.23
N GLU A 18 9.71 -15.95 -1.16
CA GLU A 18 11.11 -15.59 -0.92
C GLU A 18 11.23 -14.34 -0.03
N ARG A 19 10.31 -13.38 -0.22
CA ARG A 19 10.22 -12.18 0.61
C ARG A 19 9.72 -12.59 1.98
N ILE A 20 8.55 -13.23 2.10
CA ILE A 20 7.94 -13.65 3.38
C ILE A 20 8.91 -14.51 4.20
N GLY A 21 9.49 -15.54 3.59
CA GLY A 21 10.33 -16.53 4.25
C GLY A 21 9.56 -17.28 5.35
N ASN A 22 10.15 -17.37 6.54
CA ASN A 22 9.54 -18.03 7.70
C ASN A 22 8.88 -17.04 8.68
N ARG A 23 8.63 -15.79 8.26
CA ARG A 23 8.04 -14.77 9.13
C ARG A 23 6.52 -14.89 9.13
N THR A 24 5.92 -14.78 10.31
CA THR A 24 4.46 -14.74 10.47
C THR A 24 4.04 -13.32 10.71
N ALA A 25 3.14 -12.79 9.88
CA ALA A 25 2.59 -11.46 10.11
C ALA A 25 1.82 -11.44 11.44
N VAL A 26 2.09 -10.45 12.29
CA VAL A 26 1.40 -10.19 13.57
C VAL A 26 0.27 -9.18 13.40
N ALA A 27 0.35 -8.35 12.36
CA ALA A 27 -0.68 -7.40 11.99
C ALA A 27 -0.70 -7.20 10.48
N GLU A 28 -1.79 -6.65 9.97
CA GLU A 28 -1.98 -6.28 8.58
C GLU A 28 -2.56 -4.87 8.48
N SER A 29 -2.19 -4.17 7.43
CA SER A 29 -2.86 -2.92 7.05
C SER A 29 -3.30 -3.02 5.60
N LYS A 30 -4.46 -2.47 5.28
CA LYS A 30 -4.94 -2.35 3.90
C LYS A 30 -5.14 -0.89 3.59
N VAL A 31 -4.64 -0.50 2.44
CA VAL A 31 -4.71 0.85 1.92
C VAL A 31 -5.52 0.82 0.64
N GLU A 32 -6.46 1.73 0.54
CA GLU A 32 -7.24 2.01 -0.65
C GLU A 32 -7.09 3.49 -1.01
N ILE A 33 -6.78 3.78 -2.27
CA ILE A 33 -6.60 5.14 -2.75
C ILE A 33 -7.40 5.31 -4.04
N SER A 34 -8.28 6.31 -4.05
CA SER A 34 -9.04 6.71 -5.23
C SER A 34 -8.28 7.73 -6.06
N PHE A 35 -8.37 7.61 -7.39
CA PHE A 35 -7.71 8.50 -8.34
C PHE A 35 -8.68 8.96 -9.42
N PRO A 36 -8.70 10.26 -9.75
CA PRO A 36 -9.62 10.79 -10.75
C PRO A 36 -9.19 10.44 -12.19
N ASN A 37 -7.92 10.11 -12.43
CA ASN A 37 -7.38 9.84 -13.76
C ASN A 37 -6.12 8.97 -13.71
N SER A 38 -5.66 8.53 -14.88
CA SER A 38 -4.49 7.65 -15.00
C SER A 38 -3.18 8.34 -14.63
N GLU A 39 -3.04 9.66 -14.84
CA GLU A 39 -1.80 10.39 -14.61
C GLU A 39 -1.41 10.42 -13.12
N THR A 40 -2.34 10.83 -12.27
CA THR A 40 -2.14 10.86 -10.79
C THR A 40 -1.88 9.45 -10.25
N LYS A 41 -2.59 8.47 -10.77
CA LYS A 41 -2.44 7.05 -10.45
C LYS A 41 -1.07 6.49 -10.84
N ASP A 42 -0.57 6.79 -12.04
CA ASP A 42 0.73 6.29 -12.52
C ASP A 42 1.88 6.84 -11.67
N ARG A 43 1.79 8.09 -11.19
CA ARG A 43 2.77 8.67 -10.24
C ARG A 43 2.80 7.90 -8.91
N CYS A 44 1.64 7.55 -8.36
CA CYS A 44 1.56 6.76 -7.14
C CYS A 44 2.15 5.35 -7.32
N LEU A 45 1.81 4.68 -8.43
CA LEU A 45 2.36 3.35 -8.73
C LEU A 45 3.89 3.37 -8.85
N ALA A 46 4.46 4.41 -9.47
CA ALA A 46 5.91 4.58 -9.56
C ALA A 46 6.56 4.78 -8.17
N ALA A 47 5.91 5.53 -7.28
CA ALA A 47 6.39 5.72 -5.92
C ALA A 47 6.32 4.43 -5.09
N LEU A 48 5.25 3.64 -5.24
CA LEU A 48 5.09 2.33 -4.59
C LEU A 48 6.17 1.34 -5.06
N ASP A 49 6.42 1.24 -6.37
CA ASP A 49 7.49 0.39 -6.92
C ASP A 49 8.87 0.83 -6.41
N SER A 50 9.16 2.13 -6.40
CA SER A 50 10.41 2.65 -5.81
C SER A 50 10.55 2.29 -4.34
N SER A 51 9.47 2.40 -3.56
CA SER A 51 9.48 2.05 -2.14
C SER A 51 9.67 0.55 -1.92
N ASP A 52 9.01 -0.30 -2.70
CA ASP A 52 9.16 -1.76 -2.58
C ASP A 52 10.56 -2.22 -2.95
N ARG A 53 11.16 -1.66 -4.02
CA ARG A 53 12.57 -1.94 -4.35
C ARG A 53 13.52 -1.57 -3.23
N ARG A 54 13.31 -0.43 -2.57
CA ARG A 54 14.11 -0.04 -1.39
C ARG A 54 13.96 -1.04 -0.25
N LEU A 55 12.74 -1.52 0.02
CA LEU A 55 12.50 -2.55 1.04
C LEU A 55 13.11 -3.91 0.66
N ALA A 56 13.09 -4.27 -0.63
CA ALA A 56 13.69 -5.50 -1.12
C ALA A 56 15.22 -5.52 -1.01
N MET A 57 15.87 -4.37 -1.20
CA MET A 57 17.33 -4.21 -1.10
C MET A 57 17.81 -3.88 0.32
N GLY A 58 16.92 -3.35 1.17
CA GLY A 58 17.26 -2.96 2.54
C GLY A 58 17.54 -4.15 3.46
N PRO A 59 18.10 -3.92 4.65
CA PRO A 59 18.23 -4.97 5.64
C PRO A 59 16.86 -5.59 5.94
N LYS A 60 16.78 -6.93 6.02
CA LYS A 60 15.54 -7.70 6.31
C LYS A 60 14.93 -7.39 7.70
N THR A 61 15.45 -6.39 8.40
CA THR A 61 15.05 -5.96 9.74
C THR A 61 13.91 -4.95 9.73
N GLY A 62 13.47 -4.45 8.56
CA GLY A 62 12.22 -3.70 8.46
C GLY A 62 11.09 -4.63 8.89
N GLY A 63 10.44 -4.34 10.02
CA GLY A 63 9.39 -5.19 10.61
C GLY A 63 8.12 -5.29 9.78
N TYR A 64 8.17 -5.06 8.47
CA TYR A 64 7.05 -5.11 7.55
C TYR A 64 7.48 -5.37 6.10
N ASP A 65 6.51 -5.76 5.27
CA ASP A 65 6.62 -5.77 3.81
C ASP A 65 5.35 -5.25 3.16
N TRP A 66 5.50 -4.64 1.98
CA TRP A 66 4.36 -4.40 1.09
C TRP A 66 3.75 -5.74 0.66
N GLN A 67 2.43 -5.79 0.61
CA GLN A 67 1.70 -6.87 -0.03
C GLN A 67 1.34 -6.50 -1.47
N ALA A 68 0.79 -7.45 -2.22
CA ALA A 68 0.39 -7.25 -3.60
C ALA A 68 -0.42 -5.96 -3.81
N VAL A 69 -0.05 -5.23 -4.87
CA VAL A 69 -0.73 -4.00 -5.31
C VAL A 69 -1.66 -4.38 -6.44
N SER A 70 -2.93 -4.03 -6.34
CA SER A 70 -3.92 -4.17 -7.40
C SER A 70 -4.45 -2.82 -7.87
N GLU A 71 -4.75 -2.75 -9.17
CA GLU A 71 -5.40 -1.61 -9.81
C GLU A 71 -6.79 -2.03 -10.29
N GLU A 72 -7.76 -1.16 -10.06
CA GLU A 72 -9.11 -1.25 -10.61
C GLU A 72 -9.42 -0.01 -11.44
N ALA A 73 -9.80 -0.22 -12.69
CA ALA A 73 -10.33 0.83 -13.56
C ALA A 73 -11.85 0.85 -13.47
N LEU A 74 -12.42 2.03 -13.31
CA LEU A 74 -13.86 2.24 -13.15
C LEU A 74 -14.48 2.76 -14.46
N SER A 75 -15.79 2.58 -14.61
CA SER A 75 -16.52 2.92 -15.84
C SER A 75 -16.56 4.41 -16.17
N ASP A 76 -16.30 5.28 -15.20
CA ASP A 76 -16.20 6.74 -15.35
C ASP A 76 -14.78 7.23 -15.67
N GLY A 77 -13.82 6.31 -15.81
CA GLY A 77 -12.40 6.62 -16.08
C GLY A 77 -11.56 6.89 -14.83
N SER A 78 -12.15 6.81 -13.63
CA SER A 78 -11.41 6.84 -12.37
C SER A 78 -10.76 5.49 -12.04
N PHE A 79 -9.88 5.48 -11.05
CA PHE A 79 -9.14 4.28 -10.64
C PHE A 79 -9.14 4.12 -9.13
N ILE A 80 -9.02 2.88 -8.68
CA ILE A 80 -8.72 2.56 -7.28
C ILE A 80 -7.46 1.70 -7.23
N ILE A 81 -6.48 2.13 -6.45
CA ILE A 81 -5.31 1.32 -6.10
C ILE A 81 -5.51 0.73 -4.70
N ARG A 82 -5.30 -0.57 -4.57
CA ARG A 82 -5.34 -1.28 -3.29
C ARG A 82 -4.04 -2.00 -3.05
N PHE A 83 -3.53 -1.92 -1.83
CA PHE A 83 -2.37 -2.69 -1.41
C PHE A 83 -2.43 -2.95 0.10
N GLY A 84 -1.58 -3.85 0.55
CA GLY A 84 -1.47 -4.18 1.96
C GLY A 84 -0.06 -3.97 2.51
N VAL A 85 0.03 -4.04 3.83
CA VAL A 85 1.28 -4.09 4.58
C VAL A 85 1.18 -5.26 5.55
N ALA A 86 2.08 -6.23 5.40
CA ALA A 86 2.25 -7.29 6.37
C ALA A 86 3.27 -6.82 7.41
N TRP A 87 2.88 -6.80 8.69
CA TRP A 87 3.76 -6.43 9.79
C TRP A 87 4.23 -7.68 10.51
N TYR A 88 5.52 -7.80 10.78
CA TYR A 88 6.15 -8.95 11.41
C TYR A 88 6.63 -8.66 12.84
N ASP A 89 6.59 -7.40 13.26
CA ASP A 89 6.98 -6.94 14.58
C ASP A 89 5.85 -6.09 15.20
N SER A 90 5.42 -6.45 16.41
CA SER A 90 4.27 -5.82 17.07
C SER A 90 4.59 -4.43 17.63
N GLU A 91 5.80 -4.22 18.13
CA GLU A 91 6.24 -2.91 18.64
C GLU A 91 6.40 -1.94 17.47
N PHE A 92 7.05 -2.39 16.39
CA PHE A 92 7.20 -1.61 15.17
C PHE A 92 5.85 -1.26 14.55
N TYR A 93 4.90 -2.21 14.51
CA TYR A 93 3.53 -1.94 14.05
C TYR A 93 2.86 -0.85 14.88
N ARG A 94 2.91 -0.94 16.22
CA ARG A 94 2.28 0.07 17.09
C ARG A 94 2.90 1.45 16.94
N GLU A 95 4.21 1.52 16.69
CA GLU A 95 4.90 2.79 16.46
C GLU A 95 4.60 3.39 15.08
N LYS A 96 4.53 2.55 14.03
CA LYS A 96 4.57 3.01 12.63
C LYS A 96 3.26 2.88 11.85
N ARG A 97 2.24 2.16 12.34
CA ARG A 97 1.01 1.92 11.55
C ARG A 97 0.32 3.20 11.09
N ASP A 98 0.37 4.25 11.92
CA ASP A 98 -0.32 5.51 11.66
C ASP A 98 0.52 6.48 10.80
N VAL A 99 1.69 6.05 10.29
CA VAL A 99 2.56 6.90 9.45
C VAL A 99 1.85 7.36 8.17
N PHE A 100 0.92 6.57 7.65
CA PHE A 100 0.07 6.92 6.51
C PHE A 100 -0.82 8.15 6.77
N PHE A 101 -1.15 8.44 8.03
CA PHE A 101 -1.92 9.61 8.43
C PHE A 101 -1.05 10.82 8.80
N GLY A 102 0.27 10.63 8.89
CA GLY A 102 1.23 11.67 9.23
C GLY A 102 1.46 12.68 8.11
N ASN A 103 1.99 13.86 8.47
CA ASN A 103 2.19 14.98 7.53
C ASN A 103 3.04 14.60 6.31
N GLU A 104 4.10 13.80 6.50
CA GLU A 104 4.98 13.38 5.41
C GLU A 104 4.24 12.58 4.32
N HIS A 105 3.35 11.66 4.71
CA HIS A 105 2.55 10.89 3.75
C HIS A 105 1.45 11.74 3.11
N ARG A 106 0.86 12.68 3.85
CA ARG A 106 -0.08 13.66 3.29
C ARG A 106 0.57 14.53 2.21
N GLU A 107 1.78 15.02 2.46
CA GLU A 107 2.56 15.79 1.49
C GLU A 107 2.94 14.93 0.27
N LEU A 108 3.31 13.66 0.50
CA LEU A 108 3.57 12.71 -0.57
C LEU A 108 2.33 12.50 -1.46
N PHE A 109 1.16 12.25 -0.88
CA PHE A 109 -0.09 12.10 -1.64
C PHE A 109 -0.47 13.38 -2.39
N ALA A 110 -0.32 14.54 -1.75
CA ALA A 110 -0.53 15.83 -2.39
C ALA A 110 0.42 16.05 -3.58
N SER A 111 1.67 15.60 -3.49
CA SER A 111 2.65 15.68 -4.60
C SER A 111 2.22 14.87 -5.84
N PHE A 112 1.39 13.84 -5.65
CA PHE A 112 0.80 13.07 -6.74
C PHE A 112 -0.49 13.70 -7.28
N GLY A 113 -1.02 14.73 -6.63
CA GLY A 113 -2.30 15.35 -6.95
C GLY A 113 -3.50 14.62 -6.35
N ILE A 114 -3.31 13.92 -5.22
CA ILE A 114 -4.35 13.18 -4.50
C ILE A 114 -4.69 13.94 -3.22
N ASP A 115 -5.98 14.13 -2.93
CA ASP A 115 -6.41 14.62 -1.63
C ASP A 115 -6.20 13.51 -0.58
N PRO A 116 -5.53 13.77 0.56
CA PRO A 116 -5.40 12.78 1.63
C PRO A 116 -6.74 12.17 2.10
N SER A 117 -7.89 12.81 1.89
CA SER A 117 -9.20 12.23 2.18
C SER A 117 -9.58 11.04 1.28
N GLU A 118 -8.94 10.91 0.12
CA GLU A 118 -9.13 9.78 -0.80
C GLU A 118 -8.37 8.52 -0.36
N VAL A 119 -7.56 8.63 0.70
CA VAL A 119 -6.78 7.53 1.25
C VAL A 119 -7.51 6.92 2.44
N ILE A 120 -7.92 5.68 2.28
CA ILE A 120 -8.53 4.89 3.36
C ILE A 120 -7.51 3.86 3.81
N VAL A 121 -7.19 3.86 5.11
CA VAL A 121 -6.34 2.86 5.73
C VAL A 121 -7.09 2.16 6.83
N SER A 122 -6.99 0.84 6.85
CA SER A 122 -7.54 -0.01 7.90
C SER A 122 -6.47 -0.92 8.44
N HIS A 123 -6.47 -1.14 9.75
CA HIS A 123 -5.47 -1.94 10.44
C HIS A 123 -6.13 -3.08 11.20
N TRP A 124 -5.49 -4.25 11.20
CA TRP A 124 -5.91 -5.42 11.95
C TRP A 124 -4.70 -6.05 12.64
N GLU A 125 -4.81 -6.29 13.93
CA GLU A 125 -3.80 -7.03 14.70
C GLU A 125 -4.35 -8.44 14.93
N LYS A 126 -3.50 -9.47 14.79
CA LYS A 126 -3.90 -10.84 15.08
C LYS A 126 -4.09 -10.98 16.58
N VAL A 127 -5.27 -11.42 16.98
CA VAL A 127 -5.56 -11.81 18.36
C VAL A 127 -5.22 -13.28 18.51
N ALA A 128 -4.54 -13.63 19.61
CA ALA A 128 -4.16 -15.01 19.95
C ALA A 128 -5.38 -15.88 20.29
#